data_AF-A0A401RM04-F1
#
_entry.id   AF-A0A401RM04-F1
#
_cell.length_a   1.000
_cell.length_b   1.000
_cell.length_c   1.000
_cell.angle_alpha   90.00
_cell.angle_beta   90.00
_cell.angle_gamma   90.00
#
_symmetry.space_group_name_H-M   'P 1'
#
loop_
_entity.id
_entity.type
_entity.pdbx_description
1 polymer ?
#
loop_
_entity_poly.entity_id
_entity_poly.type
_entity_poly.pdbx_seq_one_letter_code
_entity_poly.pdbx_strand_id
1 'polypeptide(L)'
;MSSVQQLLIYRHGDRSPINKYPTDPYTEEDWPQGFGQLTQVGMRQQYELGQFLRKRYEDFLNSSYDRQEIYVRSTDIDRTLMSAQADLAGLYPPHGHQIFQPDLNWQPIPVHTVPLKDEKLLKFPLSNCPRYEKLLNESLNNKIIEETMKENQDFFDMLSEKSNLKVMFNNVWKLYDTLLCEKIHNFTLPSWVTPKVIARLAHLNNLGMEVLFRLHGTQDKSRLQGGE
;
A
#
# COMPACT_ATOMS: atom_id res chain seq x y z
N MET A 1 -28.60 20.24 -14.89
CA MET A 1 -28.16 19.33 -13.82
C MET A 1 -26.64 19.32 -13.83
N SER A 2 -26.00 19.66 -12.71
CA SER A 2 -24.54 19.52 -12.59
C SER A 2 -24.20 18.04 -12.59
N SER A 3 -23.40 17.57 -13.55
CA SER A 3 -22.79 16.25 -13.49
C SER A 3 -21.80 16.23 -12.32
N VAL A 4 -22.16 15.56 -11.23
CA VAL A 4 -21.26 15.35 -10.09
C VAL A 4 -20.49 14.06 -10.36
N GLN A 5 -19.17 14.11 -10.23
CA GLN A 5 -18.29 12.94 -10.34
C GLN A 5 -17.53 12.77 -9.03
N GLN A 6 -17.43 11.54 -8.56
CA GLN A 6 -16.65 11.18 -7.39
C GLN A 6 -15.45 10.32 -7.82
N LEU A 7 -14.24 10.71 -7.39
CA LEU A 7 -13.03 9.91 -7.51
C LEU A 7 -12.70 9.31 -6.14
N LEU A 8 -12.35 8.03 -6.13
CA LEU A 8 -11.86 7.31 -4.95
C LEU A 8 -10.48 6.73 -5.28
N ILE A 9 -9.51 6.98 -4.41
CA ILE A 9 -8.18 6.38 -4.46
C ILE A 9 -7.93 5.77 -3.09
N TYR A 10 -7.73 4.47 -3.04
CA TYR A 10 -7.48 3.74 -1.81
C TYR A 10 -6.32 2.77 -1.96
N ARG A 11 -5.68 2.45 -0.84
CA ARG A 11 -4.65 1.42 -0.76
C ARG A 11 -5.32 0.04 -0.67
N HIS A 12 -4.61 -0.98 -1.14
CA HIS A 12 -4.95 -2.38 -0.87
C HIS A 12 -5.13 -2.66 0.65
N GLY A 13 -5.85 -3.73 0.99
CA GLY A 13 -5.98 -4.20 2.37
C GLY A 13 -4.69 -4.81 2.95
N ASP A 14 -4.77 -5.29 4.18
CA ASP A 14 -3.69 -6.04 4.85
C ASP A 14 -3.09 -7.16 3.98
N ARG A 15 -1.77 -7.33 4.04
CA ARG A 15 -1.00 -8.26 3.21
C ARG A 15 0.14 -8.90 3.98
N SER A 16 0.68 -9.99 3.44
CA SER A 16 1.97 -10.53 3.87
C SER A 16 3.14 -9.57 3.53
N PRO A 17 4.31 -9.73 4.18
CA PRO A 17 5.54 -9.03 3.84
C PRO A 17 5.86 -9.17 2.36
N ILE A 18 6.48 -8.17 1.73
CA ILE A 18 6.97 -8.30 0.36
C ILE A 18 8.42 -8.81 0.27
N ASN A 19 9.12 -8.89 1.41
CA ASN A 19 10.50 -9.36 1.53
C ASN A 19 10.73 -9.96 2.93
N LYS A 20 11.83 -10.70 3.10
CA LYS A 20 12.40 -11.06 4.39
C LYS A 20 13.78 -10.43 4.60
N TYR A 21 14.24 -10.36 5.86
CA TYR A 21 15.63 -10.05 6.20
C TYR A 21 16.40 -11.34 6.53
N PRO A 22 17.74 -11.36 6.43
CA PRO A 22 18.52 -12.60 6.53
C PRO A 22 18.35 -13.41 7.82
N THR A 23 18.19 -12.75 8.98
CA THR A 23 17.98 -13.42 10.28
C THR A 23 16.51 -13.55 10.66
N ASP A 24 15.59 -13.24 9.75
CA ASP A 24 14.16 -13.44 9.94
C ASP A 24 13.88 -14.96 10.07
N PRO A 25 13.34 -15.43 11.20
CA PRO A 25 13.01 -16.84 11.37
C PRO A 25 11.89 -17.28 10.43
N TYR A 26 11.08 -16.35 9.92
CA TYR A 26 9.98 -16.63 9.02
C TYR A 26 10.41 -16.54 7.56
N THR A 27 9.83 -17.42 6.76
CA THR A 27 10.07 -17.59 5.34
C THR A 27 8.78 -17.40 4.58
N GLU A 28 8.85 -17.47 3.26
CA GLU A 28 7.66 -17.37 2.42
C GLU A 28 6.64 -18.50 2.72
N GLU A 29 7.11 -19.67 3.15
CA GLU A 29 6.28 -20.83 3.48
C GLU A 29 5.43 -20.64 4.74
N ASP A 30 5.83 -19.74 5.64
CA ASP A 30 5.06 -19.40 6.84
C ASP A 30 3.84 -18.52 6.53
N TRP A 31 3.77 -17.97 5.31
CA TRP A 31 2.65 -17.17 4.84
C TRP A 31 1.76 -18.01 3.94
N PRO A 32 0.44 -18.15 4.22
CA PRO A 32 -0.45 -19.06 3.49
C PRO A 32 -0.50 -18.89 1.96
N GLN A 33 -0.17 -17.71 1.45
CA GLN A 33 -0.12 -17.40 0.01
C GLN A 33 1.28 -16.94 -0.43
N GLY A 34 2.29 -17.02 0.43
CA GLY A 34 3.61 -16.44 0.19
C GLY A 34 3.65 -14.92 0.36
N PHE A 35 4.70 -14.29 -0.18
CA PHE A 35 4.98 -12.88 0.06
C PHE A 35 4.20 -11.92 -0.85
N GLY A 36 3.87 -10.75 -0.30
CA GLY A 36 3.21 -9.64 -1.00
C GLY A 36 1.74 -9.86 -1.34
N GLN A 37 1.13 -10.92 -0.80
CA GLN A 37 -0.24 -11.35 -1.09
C GLN A 37 -1.26 -10.79 -0.10
N LEU A 38 -2.46 -10.50 -0.58
CA LEU A 38 -3.56 -10.00 0.24
C LEU A 38 -4.02 -11.09 1.20
N THR A 39 -4.15 -10.78 2.49
CA THR A 39 -4.59 -11.76 3.48
C THR A 39 -6.11 -11.79 3.60
N GLN A 40 -6.64 -12.79 4.33
CA GLN A 40 -8.04 -12.82 4.71
C GLN A 40 -8.47 -11.56 5.51
N VAL A 41 -7.56 -10.95 6.28
CA VAL A 41 -7.81 -9.69 6.98
C VAL A 41 -7.96 -8.56 5.95
N GLY A 42 -7.08 -8.51 4.94
CA GLY A 42 -7.12 -7.50 3.89
C GLY A 42 -8.37 -7.60 3.01
N MET A 43 -8.81 -8.81 2.69
CA MET A 43 -10.08 -9.02 1.98
C MET A 43 -11.27 -8.46 2.78
N ARG A 44 -11.34 -8.74 4.10
CA ARG A 44 -12.41 -8.22 4.96
C ARG A 44 -12.38 -6.70 5.06
N GLN A 45 -11.21 -6.09 5.23
CA GLN A 45 -11.07 -4.64 5.27
C GLN A 45 -11.61 -3.96 4.01
N GLN A 46 -11.36 -4.56 2.84
CA GLN A 46 -11.84 -4.00 1.57
C GLN A 46 -13.33 -4.27 1.39
N TYR A 47 -13.83 -5.45 1.76
CA TYR A 47 -15.26 -5.73 1.76
C TYR A 47 -16.04 -4.74 2.66
N GLU A 48 -15.53 -4.47 3.86
CA GLU A 48 -16.09 -3.47 4.79
C GLU A 48 -16.02 -2.05 4.23
N LEU A 49 -14.93 -1.69 3.54
CA LEU A 49 -14.84 -0.42 2.81
C LEU A 49 -15.93 -0.32 1.74
N GLY A 50 -16.14 -1.37 0.95
CA GLY A 50 -17.21 -1.44 -0.05
C GLY A 50 -18.60 -1.24 0.57
N GLN A 51 -18.88 -1.89 1.69
CA GLN A 51 -20.13 -1.70 2.43
C GLN A 51 -20.30 -0.27 2.95
N PHE A 52 -19.21 0.33 3.45
CA PHE A 52 -19.23 1.73 3.85
C PHE A 52 -19.52 2.66 2.67
N LEU A 53 -18.89 2.43 1.51
CA LEU A 53 -19.10 3.19 0.28
C LEU A 53 -20.54 3.03 -0.23
N ARG A 54 -21.11 1.82 -0.18
CA ARG A 54 -22.52 1.53 -0.52
C ARG A 54 -23.47 2.41 0.27
N LYS A 55 -23.27 2.49 1.59
CA LYS A 55 -24.08 3.33 2.48
C LYS A 55 -23.82 4.82 2.23
N ARG A 56 -22.57 5.21 2.03
CA ARG A 56 -22.19 6.61 1.81
C ARG A 56 -22.77 7.19 0.53
N TYR A 57 -22.88 6.38 -0.52
CA TYR A 57 -23.32 6.80 -1.85
C TYR A 57 -24.66 6.19 -2.26
N GLU A 58 -25.51 5.80 -1.30
CA GLU A 58 -26.79 5.14 -1.61
C GLU A 58 -27.74 5.99 -2.44
N ASP A 59 -27.71 7.32 -2.27
CA ASP A 59 -28.50 8.29 -3.04
C ASP A 59 -27.82 8.73 -4.35
N PHE A 60 -26.56 8.33 -4.56
CA PHE A 60 -25.75 8.72 -5.72
C PHE A 60 -25.55 7.57 -6.71
N LEU A 61 -25.35 6.34 -6.23
CA LEU A 61 -25.14 5.13 -7.03
C LEU A 61 -26.39 4.27 -7.02
N ASN A 62 -26.77 3.72 -8.17
CA ASN A 62 -27.87 2.77 -8.25
C ASN A 62 -27.65 1.56 -7.32
N SER A 63 -28.75 0.98 -6.85
CA SER A 63 -28.72 -0.24 -6.01
C SER A 63 -28.11 -1.43 -6.73
N SER A 64 -28.31 -1.50 -8.04
CA SER A 64 -27.72 -2.50 -8.92
C SER A 64 -26.52 -1.91 -9.64
N TYR A 65 -25.53 -2.74 -9.96
CA TYR A 65 -24.36 -2.31 -10.73
C TYR A 65 -24.79 -1.87 -12.13
N ASP A 66 -24.38 -0.67 -12.55
CA ASP A 66 -24.45 -0.21 -13.93
C ASP A 66 -23.05 0.15 -14.43
N ARG A 67 -22.64 -0.47 -15.55
CA ARG A 67 -21.35 -0.24 -16.20
C ARG A 67 -21.16 1.20 -16.71
N GLN A 68 -22.23 2.00 -16.80
CA GLN A 68 -22.16 3.40 -17.21
C GLN A 68 -21.91 4.36 -16.04
N GLU A 69 -22.10 3.90 -14.79
CA GLU A 69 -21.97 4.75 -13.59
C GLU A 69 -20.58 4.68 -12.97
N ILE A 70 -19.91 3.52 -13.05
CA ILE A 70 -18.62 3.31 -12.40
C ILE A 70 -17.57 2.81 -13.38
N TYR A 71 -16.33 3.20 -13.11
CA TYR A 71 -15.14 2.67 -13.75
C TYR A 71 -14.12 2.34 -12.67
N VAL A 72 -13.62 1.11 -12.67
CA VAL A 72 -12.68 0.64 -11.65
C VAL A 72 -11.34 0.33 -12.30
N ARG A 73 -10.28 0.92 -11.75
CA ARG A 73 -8.90 0.72 -12.18
C ARG A 73 -8.04 0.32 -11.01
N SER A 74 -7.21 -0.69 -11.20
CA SER A 74 -6.18 -1.13 -10.26
C SER A 74 -4.80 -1.06 -10.92
N THR A 75 -3.75 -1.12 -10.09
CA THR A 75 -2.43 -1.54 -10.56
C THR A 75 -2.42 -3.04 -10.82
N ASP A 76 -1.52 -3.50 -11.69
CA ASP A 76 -1.33 -4.92 -12.02
C ASP A 76 -0.51 -5.65 -10.95
N ILE A 77 -1.10 -5.77 -9.76
CA ILE A 77 -0.55 -6.48 -8.60
C ILE A 77 -1.71 -7.23 -7.94
N ASP A 78 -1.54 -8.52 -7.65
CA ASP A 78 -2.59 -9.38 -7.10
C ASP A 78 -3.33 -8.72 -5.92
N ARG A 79 -2.58 -8.20 -4.94
CA ARG A 79 -3.18 -7.59 -3.75
C ARG A 79 -4.05 -6.36 -4.04
N THR A 80 -3.79 -5.58 -5.08
CA THR A 80 -4.62 -4.41 -5.43
C THR A 80 -5.82 -4.83 -6.26
N LEU A 81 -5.66 -5.79 -7.18
CA LEU A 81 -6.76 -6.39 -7.95
C LEU A 81 -7.77 -7.09 -7.04
N MET A 82 -7.28 -7.94 -6.14
CA MET A 82 -8.11 -8.66 -5.16
C MET A 82 -8.77 -7.71 -4.17
N SER A 83 -8.09 -6.61 -3.79
CA SER A 83 -8.69 -5.58 -2.94
C SER A 83 -9.88 -4.92 -3.62
N ALA A 84 -9.72 -4.49 -4.88
CA ALA A 84 -10.81 -3.89 -5.65
C ALA A 84 -11.98 -4.87 -5.84
N GLN A 85 -11.71 -6.16 -6.07
CA GLN A 85 -12.75 -7.19 -6.16
C GLN A 85 -13.51 -7.41 -4.85
N ALA A 86 -12.80 -7.42 -3.71
CA ALA A 86 -13.41 -7.55 -2.39
C ALA A 86 -14.24 -6.30 -2.03
N ASP A 87 -13.74 -5.11 -2.33
CA ASP A 87 -14.47 -3.84 -2.19
C ASP A 87 -15.75 -3.83 -3.02
N LEU A 88 -15.65 -4.21 -4.30
CA LEU A 88 -16.81 -4.33 -5.19
C LEU A 88 -17.85 -5.35 -4.72
N ALA A 89 -17.42 -6.44 -4.09
CA ALA A 89 -18.34 -7.42 -3.50
C ALA A 89 -19.13 -6.83 -2.31
N GLY A 90 -18.54 -5.90 -1.56
CA GLY A 90 -19.23 -5.15 -0.49
C GLY A 90 -20.09 -4.01 -1.03
N LEU A 91 -19.67 -3.39 -2.14
CA LEU A 91 -20.35 -2.25 -2.75
C LEU A 91 -21.58 -2.64 -3.58
N TYR A 92 -21.53 -3.75 -4.31
CA TYR A 92 -22.61 -4.23 -5.19
C TYR A 92 -22.99 -5.70 -4.98
N PRO A 93 -23.52 -6.07 -3.80
CA PRO A 93 -24.23 -7.35 -3.65
C PRO A 93 -25.32 -7.50 -4.73
N PRO A 94 -25.37 -8.63 -5.46
CA PRO A 94 -26.35 -8.81 -6.53
C PRO A 94 -27.78 -8.87 -5.99
N HIS A 95 -28.71 -8.22 -6.69
CA HIS A 95 -30.13 -8.25 -6.38
C HIS A 95 -30.95 -8.42 -7.66
N GLY A 96 -32.10 -9.11 -7.56
CA GLY A 96 -32.99 -9.34 -8.68
C GLY A 96 -32.30 -10.03 -9.86
N HIS A 97 -32.37 -9.41 -11.04
CA HIS A 97 -31.84 -9.98 -12.28
C HIS A 97 -30.30 -10.09 -12.32
N GLN A 98 -29.57 -9.46 -11.41
CA GLN A 98 -28.10 -9.55 -11.33
C GLN A 98 -27.63 -10.80 -10.55
N ILE A 99 -28.53 -11.54 -9.91
CA ILE A 99 -28.21 -12.81 -9.27
C ILE A 99 -28.06 -13.86 -10.38
N PHE A 100 -26.83 -14.15 -10.76
CA PHE A 100 -26.53 -15.20 -11.76
C PHE A 100 -26.39 -16.59 -11.13
N GLN A 101 -26.11 -16.66 -9.82
CA GLN A 101 -25.97 -17.89 -9.05
C GLN A 101 -26.68 -17.73 -7.69
N PRO A 102 -27.77 -18.48 -7.40
CA PRO A 102 -28.64 -18.23 -6.25
C PRO A 102 -27.95 -18.21 -4.88
N ASP A 103 -27.01 -19.12 -4.63
CA ASP A 103 -26.34 -19.26 -3.32
C ASP A 103 -25.04 -18.43 -3.21
N LEU A 104 -24.78 -17.55 -4.19
CA LEU A 104 -23.58 -16.74 -4.26
C LEU A 104 -23.96 -15.26 -4.27
N ASN A 105 -23.78 -14.59 -3.13
CA ASN A 105 -24.01 -13.15 -2.99
C ASN A 105 -22.81 -12.34 -3.55
N TRP A 106 -22.47 -12.59 -4.81
CA TRP A 106 -21.39 -11.94 -5.54
C TRP A 106 -21.75 -11.88 -7.03
N GLN A 107 -21.26 -10.85 -7.71
CA GLN A 107 -21.34 -10.73 -9.17
C GLN A 107 -19.99 -10.26 -9.73
N PRO A 108 -19.62 -10.68 -10.95
CA PRO A 108 -18.41 -10.20 -11.59
C PRO A 108 -18.57 -8.75 -12.02
N ILE A 109 -17.72 -7.87 -11.50
CA ILE A 109 -17.59 -6.47 -11.92
C ILE A 109 -16.16 -6.26 -12.47
N PRO A 110 -16.00 -5.66 -13.66
CA PRO A 110 -14.70 -5.52 -14.30
C PRO A 110 -13.77 -4.60 -13.49
N VAL A 111 -12.57 -5.07 -13.22
CA VAL A 111 -11.44 -4.27 -12.69
C VAL A 111 -10.41 -4.14 -13.79
N HIS A 112 -10.21 -2.93 -14.29
CA HIS A 112 -9.27 -2.66 -15.36
C HIS A 112 -7.85 -2.47 -14.82
N THR A 113 -6.86 -2.90 -15.58
CA THR A 113 -5.45 -2.74 -15.23
C THR A 113 -4.60 -2.54 -16.48
N VAL A 114 -3.36 -2.13 -16.30
CA VAL A 114 -2.33 -2.09 -17.34
C VAL A 114 -1.07 -2.77 -16.80
N PRO A 115 -0.24 -3.41 -17.63
CA PRO A 115 1.01 -4.02 -17.18
C PRO A 115 1.87 -3.04 -16.38
N LEU A 116 2.56 -3.51 -15.33
CA LEU A 116 3.33 -2.65 -14.42
C LEU A 116 4.38 -1.75 -15.10
N LYS A 117 4.92 -2.18 -16.24
CA LYS A 117 5.88 -1.40 -17.05
C LYS A 117 5.25 -0.19 -17.76
N ASP A 118 3.94 -0.26 -17.97
CA ASP A 118 3.12 0.76 -18.66
C ASP A 118 2.29 1.58 -17.66
N GLU A 119 2.35 1.25 -16.37
CA GLU A 119 1.64 1.94 -15.28
C GLU A 119 2.25 3.33 -15.01
N LYS A 120 1.43 4.37 -15.19
CA LYS A 120 1.85 5.78 -15.08
C LYS A 120 0.93 6.63 -14.20
N LEU A 121 -0.06 6.03 -13.55
CA LEU A 121 -1.15 6.73 -12.87
C LEU A 121 -1.28 6.36 -11.38
N LEU A 122 -1.16 5.08 -11.02
CA LEU A 122 -1.50 4.60 -9.67
C LEU A 122 -0.31 4.04 -8.89
N LYS A 123 0.85 3.83 -9.53
CA LYS A 123 2.04 3.28 -8.87
C LYS A 123 3.15 4.33 -8.85
N PHE A 124 3.41 4.86 -7.66
CA PHE A 124 4.46 5.84 -7.42
C PHE A 124 5.60 5.28 -6.55
N PRO A 125 6.82 5.81 -6.69
CA PRO A 125 7.21 6.83 -7.66
C PRO A 125 7.29 6.31 -9.11
N LEU A 126 7.06 7.18 -10.09
CA LEU A 126 7.19 6.88 -11.51
C LEU A 126 8.67 6.64 -11.85
N SER A 127 8.93 5.58 -12.62
CA SER A 127 10.27 5.26 -13.12
C SER A 127 10.67 6.16 -14.30
N ASN A 128 11.98 6.27 -14.56
CA ASN A 128 12.55 6.99 -15.70
C ASN A 128 12.19 8.49 -15.72
N CYS A 129 12.26 9.15 -14.55
CA CYS A 129 12.00 10.58 -14.41
C CYS A 129 13.25 11.30 -13.88
N PRO A 130 14.18 11.74 -14.74
CA PRO A 130 15.47 12.29 -14.32
C PRO A 130 15.35 13.52 -13.41
N ARG A 131 14.34 14.38 -13.64
CA ARG A 131 14.10 15.55 -12.77
C ARG A 131 13.66 15.11 -11.37
N TYR A 132 12.79 14.11 -11.26
CA TYR A 132 12.37 13.57 -9.96
C TYR A 132 13.55 12.92 -9.23
N GLU A 133 14.39 12.15 -9.93
CA GLU A 133 15.60 11.55 -9.35
C GLU A 133 16.55 12.62 -8.78
N LYS A 134 16.74 13.73 -9.51
CA LYS A 134 17.50 14.88 -9.01
C LYS A 134 16.90 15.46 -7.74
N LEU A 135 15.58 15.71 -7.72
CA LEU A 135 14.87 16.24 -6.55
C LEU A 135 14.89 15.28 -5.35
N LEU A 136 14.86 13.97 -5.60
CA LEU A 136 14.99 12.95 -4.57
C LEU A 136 16.40 12.97 -3.95
N ASN A 137 17.44 13.07 -4.77
CA ASN A 137 18.82 13.20 -4.29
C ASN A 137 19.03 14.49 -3.49
N GLU A 138 18.47 15.61 -3.95
CA GLU A 138 18.46 16.88 -3.21
C GLU A 138 17.74 16.77 -1.85
N SER A 139 16.69 15.93 -1.78
CA SER A 139 16.00 15.65 -0.51
C SER A 139 16.83 14.79 0.44
N LEU A 140 17.54 13.79 -0.09
CA LEU A 140 18.42 12.92 0.70
C LEU A 140 19.64 13.68 1.24
N ASN A 141 20.11 14.70 0.53
CA ASN A 141 21.20 15.60 0.95
C ASN A 141 20.70 16.79 1.78
N ASN A 142 19.45 16.76 2.25
CA ASN A 142 18.91 17.80 3.11
C ASN A 142 19.49 17.67 4.53
N LYS A 143 19.78 18.80 5.17
CA LYS A 143 20.29 18.86 6.56
C LYS A 143 19.45 18.05 7.55
N ILE A 144 18.12 18.02 7.40
CA ILE A 144 17.22 17.22 8.24
C ILE A 144 17.54 15.72 8.12
N ILE A 145 17.79 15.24 6.91
CA ILE A 145 18.14 13.83 6.66
C ILE A 145 19.56 13.54 7.14
N GLU A 146 20.50 14.45 6.92
CA GLU A 146 21.86 14.31 7.46
C GLU A 146 21.88 14.21 8.99
N GLU A 147 21.14 15.10 9.69
CA GLU A 147 21.00 15.08 11.14
C GLU A 147 20.28 13.81 11.60
N THR A 148 19.18 13.43 10.95
CA THR A 148 18.48 12.17 11.24
C THR A 148 19.40 10.97 11.10
N MET A 149 20.20 10.89 10.03
CA MET A 149 21.12 9.77 9.83
C MET A 149 22.17 9.72 10.94
N LYS A 150 22.74 10.87 11.33
CA LYS A 150 23.71 10.95 12.43
C LYS A 150 23.10 10.54 13.77
N GLU A 151 21.92 11.05 14.12
CA GLU A 151 21.21 10.74 15.36
C GLU A 151 20.73 9.29 15.45
N ASN A 152 20.58 8.62 14.30
CA ASN A 152 20.13 7.24 14.21
C ASN A 152 21.26 6.25 13.87
N GLN A 153 22.52 6.68 13.85
CA GLN A 153 23.64 5.84 13.45
C GLN A 153 23.74 4.55 14.30
N ASP A 154 23.80 4.67 15.63
CA ASP A 154 23.84 3.52 16.55
C ASP A 154 22.62 2.59 16.38
N PHE A 155 21.47 3.18 16.02
CA PHE A 155 20.26 2.40 15.76
C PHE A 155 20.38 1.61 14.46
N PHE A 156 20.89 2.21 13.39
CA PHE A 156 21.17 1.50 12.13
C PHE A 156 22.23 0.41 12.30
N ASP A 157 23.26 0.66 13.11
CA ASP A 157 24.30 -0.32 13.40
C ASP A 157 23.73 -1.52 14.17
N MET A 158 22.91 -1.26 15.20
CA MET A 158 22.20 -2.31 15.93
C MET A 158 21.26 -3.11 15.00
N LEU A 159 20.45 -2.43 14.18
CA LEU A 159 19.58 -3.11 13.23
C LEU A 159 20.39 -3.96 12.25
N SER A 160 21.54 -3.46 11.79
CA SER A 160 22.40 -4.18 10.86
C SER A 160 22.98 -5.45 11.45
N GLU A 161 23.48 -5.36 12.69
CA GLU A 161 23.97 -6.51 13.44
C GLU A 161 22.87 -7.56 13.65
N LYS A 162 21.67 -7.12 14.09
CA LYS A 162 20.57 -8.04 14.42
C LYS A 162 19.90 -8.66 13.20
N SER A 163 19.83 -7.94 12.08
CA SER A 163 19.20 -8.40 10.84
C SER A 163 20.16 -9.12 9.88
N ASN A 164 21.48 -9.01 10.12
CA ASN A 164 22.55 -9.38 9.19
C ASN A 164 22.36 -8.76 7.80
N LEU A 165 21.92 -7.50 7.77
CA LEU A 165 21.70 -6.70 6.57
C LEU A 165 22.35 -5.33 6.79
N LYS A 166 22.99 -4.73 5.77
CA LYS A 166 23.43 -3.33 5.89
C LYS A 166 22.20 -2.41 5.89
N VAL A 167 21.73 -2.03 7.07
CA VAL A 167 20.56 -1.15 7.24
C VAL A 167 21.00 0.31 7.16
N MET A 168 20.30 1.07 6.33
CA MET A 168 20.50 2.49 6.11
C MET A 168 19.12 3.16 5.96
N PHE A 169 19.09 4.49 5.99
CA PHE A 169 17.84 5.25 5.86
C PHE A 169 17.02 4.85 4.62
N ASN A 170 17.65 4.59 3.48
CA ASN A 170 16.95 4.26 2.23
C ASN A 170 16.32 2.86 2.17
N ASN A 171 16.71 1.94 3.06
CA ASN A 171 16.23 0.55 3.05
C ASN A 171 15.60 0.10 4.38
N VAL A 172 15.65 0.91 5.44
CA VAL A 172 15.08 0.59 6.75
C VAL A 172 13.57 0.30 6.70
N TRP A 173 12.86 0.89 5.74
CA TRP A 173 11.44 0.62 5.51
C TRP A 173 11.15 -0.85 5.20
N LYS A 174 12.10 -1.58 4.58
CA LYS A 174 11.93 -3.00 4.27
C LYS A 174 11.82 -3.83 5.55
N LEU A 175 12.71 -3.55 6.51
CA LEU A 175 12.69 -4.21 7.81
C LEU A 175 11.43 -3.84 8.60
N TYR A 176 11.02 -2.58 8.54
CA TYR A 176 9.77 -2.13 9.15
C TYR A 176 8.54 -2.85 8.57
N ASP A 177 8.43 -2.95 7.24
CA ASP A 177 7.31 -3.61 6.56
C ASP A 177 7.17 -5.07 6.99
N THR A 178 8.28 -5.82 6.96
CA THR A 178 8.31 -7.23 7.37
C THR A 178 7.86 -7.40 8.82
N LEU A 179 8.52 -6.70 9.75
CA LEU A 179 8.19 -6.79 11.18
C LEU A 179 6.76 -6.33 11.51
N LEU A 180 6.24 -5.33 10.78
CA LEU A 180 4.87 -4.86 10.98
C LEU A 180 3.85 -5.92 10.55
N CYS A 181 4.05 -6.55 9.39
CA CYS A 181 3.17 -7.61 8.92
C CYS A 181 3.18 -8.78 9.92
N GLU A 182 4.36 -9.26 10.32
CA GLU A 182 4.51 -10.32 11.33
C GLU A 182 3.78 -9.97 12.64
N LYS A 183 3.96 -8.73 13.12
CA LYS A 183 3.28 -8.25 14.33
C LYS A 183 1.76 -8.29 14.21
N ILE A 184 1.21 -7.84 13.07
CA ILE A 184 -0.24 -7.82 12.82
C ILE A 184 -0.81 -9.25 12.81
N HIS A 185 -0.03 -10.21 12.31
CA HIS A 185 -0.40 -11.62 12.22
C HIS A 185 0.03 -12.44 13.44
N ASN A 186 0.37 -11.77 14.55
CA ASN A 186 0.72 -12.37 15.84
C ASN A 186 1.92 -13.34 15.79
N PHE A 187 2.82 -13.15 14.84
CA PHE A 187 4.09 -13.87 14.84
C PHE A 187 4.96 -13.41 16.01
N THR A 188 5.78 -14.32 16.52
CA THR A 188 6.68 -14.02 17.64
C THR A 188 7.88 -13.26 17.09
N LEU A 189 7.93 -11.97 17.37
CA LEU A 189 9.05 -11.14 16.93
C LEU A 189 10.32 -11.45 17.73
N PRO A 190 11.51 -11.31 17.13
CA PRO A 190 12.77 -11.43 17.85
C PRO A 190 12.85 -10.50 19.07
N SER A 191 13.59 -10.91 20.11
CA SER A 191 13.67 -10.19 21.39
C SER A 191 14.19 -8.74 21.29
N TRP A 192 14.97 -8.42 20.26
CA TRP A 192 15.46 -7.07 20.01
C TRP A 192 14.37 -6.14 19.44
N VAL A 193 13.27 -6.69 18.91
CA VAL A 193 12.15 -5.93 18.32
C VAL A 193 11.16 -5.50 19.41
N THR A 194 11.55 -4.49 20.17
CA THR A 194 10.70 -3.90 21.20
C THR A 194 9.68 -2.92 20.62
N PRO A 195 8.64 -2.51 21.37
CA PRO A 195 7.73 -1.44 20.95
C PRO A 195 8.45 -0.14 20.58
N LYS A 196 9.55 0.19 21.27
CA LYS A 196 10.38 1.36 20.97
C LYS A 196 11.09 1.22 19.61
N VAL A 197 11.57 0.03 19.27
CA VAL A 197 12.18 -0.25 17.95
C VAL A 197 11.15 -0.10 16.85
N ILE A 198 9.96 -0.70 17.00
CA ILE A 198 8.87 -0.56 16.02
C ILE A 198 8.46 0.90 15.84
N ALA A 199 8.31 1.66 16.92
CA ALA A 199 7.95 3.08 16.84
C ALA A 199 9.04 3.91 16.12
N ARG A 200 10.32 3.63 16.38
CA ARG A 200 11.44 4.31 15.72
C ARG A 200 11.53 3.95 14.23
N LEU A 201 11.32 2.68 13.87
CA LEU A 201 11.21 2.22 12.49
C LEU A 201 10.04 2.92 11.76
N ALA A 202 8.88 3.02 12.40
CA ALA A 202 7.71 3.71 11.85
C ALA A 202 8.00 5.19 11.57
N HIS A 203 8.67 5.87 12.51
CA HIS A 203 9.07 7.27 12.34
C HIS A 203 10.00 7.45 11.12
N LEU A 204 11.04 6.62 11.00
CA LEU A 204 11.97 6.65 9.87
C LEU A 204 11.28 6.35 8.54
N ASN A 205 10.35 5.38 8.52
CA ASN A 205 9.54 5.07 7.35
C ASN A 205 8.68 6.27 6.90
N ASN A 206 8.04 6.96 7.85
CA ASN A 206 7.24 8.15 7.56
C ASN A 206 8.10 9.30 7.01
N LEU A 207 9.29 9.52 7.59
CA LEU A 207 10.24 10.48 7.03
C LEU A 207 10.70 10.07 5.63
N GLY A 208 10.85 8.77 5.34
CA GLY A 208 11.09 8.26 3.99
C GLY A 208 10.00 8.67 2.99
N MET A 209 8.73 8.64 3.40
CA MET A 209 7.61 9.13 2.57
C MET A 209 7.69 10.65 2.34
N GLU A 210 8.07 11.41 3.35
CA GLU A 210 8.33 12.85 3.20
C GLU A 210 9.50 13.11 2.25
N VAL A 211 10.58 12.32 2.31
CA VAL A 211 11.69 12.39 1.35
C VAL A 211 11.23 12.09 -0.07
N LEU A 212 10.35 11.12 -0.27
CA LEU A 212 9.84 10.80 -1.61
C LEU A 212 9.06 11.98 -2.21
N PHE A 213 8.16 12.60 -1.44
CA PHE A 213 7.15 13.49 -2.04
C PHE A 213 7.20 14.95 -1.60
N ARG A 214 7.81 15.29 -0.47
CA ARG A 214 7.56 16.58 0.21
C ARG A 214 8.76 17.36 0.68
N LEU A 215 9.84 16.73 1.14
CA LEU A 215 10.90 17.39 1.90
C LEU A 215 11.66 18.49 1.12
N HIS A 216 11.88 18.30 -0.18
CA HIS A 216 12.47 19.30 -1.06
C HIS A 216 11.78 19.27 -2.43
N GLY A 217 11.58 20.46 -3.02
CA GLY A 217 10.96 20.63 -4.33
C GLY A 217 9.55 20.04 -4.40
N THR A 218 8.76 20.20 -3.34
CA THR A 218 7.43 19.59 -3.16
C THR A 218 6.51 19.78 -4.38
N GLN A 219 6.45 21.01 -4.90
CA GLN A 219 5.61 21.33 -6.06
C GLN A 219 6.09 20.62 -7.32
N ASP A 220 7.40 20.68 -7.62
CA ASP A 220 7.96 19.97 -8.77
C ASP A 220 7.75 18.44 -8.65
N LYS A 221 7.95 17.88 -7.45
CA LYS A 221 7.69 16.47 -7.20
C LYS A 221 6.22 16.10 -7.39
N SER A 222 5.30 16.95 -6.93
CA SER A 222 3.87 16.75 -7.09
C SER A 222 3.51 16.74 -8.58
N ARG A 223 3.98 17.73 -9.36
CA ARG A 223 3.82 17.79 -10.82
C ARG A 223 4.35 16.56 -11.55
N LEU A 224 5.47 16.00 -11.09
CA LEU A 224 6.13 14.84 -11.72
C LEU A 224 5.59 13.50 -11.22
N GLN A 225 4.80 13.48 -10.15
CA GLN A 225 4.29 12.27 -9.49
C GLN A 225 2.77 12.37 -9.37
N GLY A 226 2.25 12.81 -8.22
CA GLY A 226 0.81 12.76 -7.90
C GLY A 226 -0.11 13.65 -8.73
N GLY A 227 0.43 14.65 -9.42
CA GLY A 227 -0.31 15.56 -10.31
C GLY A 227 -0.98 16.74 -9.59
N GLU A 228 -0.17 17.74 -9.22
CA GLU A 228 -0.53 19.18 -9.13
C GLU A 228 0.75 20.05 -9.12
#